data_AF-A0A2W7UHG9-F1
#
_entry.id   AF-A0A2W7UHG9-F1
#
_cell.length_a   1.000
_cell.length_b   1.000
_cell.length_c   1.000
_cell.angle_alpha   90.00
_cell.angle_beta   90.00
_cell.angle_gamma   90.00
#
_symmetry.space_group_name_H-M   'P 1'
#
loop_
_entity.id
_entity.type
_entity.pdbx_description
1 polymer ?
#
loop_
_entity_poly.entity_id
_entity_poly.type
_entity_poly.pdbx_seq_one_letter_code
_entity_poly.pdbx_strand_id
1 'polypeptide(L)'
;METNEINKLETIKRLTVSCLSTLRPVDNKNRMHTAEIKVYDYYELASVIRNLMRLCIVALDHDSAELPITIENRSIDVGLILGIALQLFPIDEFELLNEISILFPAGCENEDENISKQ
;
A
#
# COMPACT_ATOMS: atom_id res chain seq x y z
N MET A 1 22.01 -16.34 -21.08
CA MET A 1 21.20 -16.25 -19.84
C MET A 1 21.12 -14.82 -19.28
N GLU A 2 22.15 -13.97 -19.45
CA GLU A 2 22.20 -12.61 -18.90
C GLU A 2 21.18 -11.61 -19.47
N THR A 3 20.76 -11.76 -20.73
CA THR A 3 19.84 -10.82 -21.40
C THR A 3 18.45 -10.79 -20.78
N ASN A 4 17.98 -11.89 -20.19
CA ASN A 4 16.65 -11.98 -19.57
C ASN A 4 16.61 -11.25 -18.21
N GLU A 5 17.66 -11.40 -17.41
CA GLU A 5 17.77 -10.76 -16.10
C GLU A 5 17.93 -9.23 -16.20
N ILE A 6 18.69 -8.75 -17.19
CA ILE A 6 18.83 -7.30 -17.45
C ILE A 6 17.49 -6.68 -17.86
N ASN A 7 16.71 -7.35 -18.72
CA ASN A 7 15.39 -6.88 -19.15
C ASN A 7 14.37 -6.81 -17.99
N LYS A 8 14.42 -7.76 -17.04
CA LYS A 8 13.60 -7.71 -15.83
C LYS A 8 13.98 -6.52 -14.96
N LEU A 9 15.27 -6.26 -14.77
CA LEU A 9 15.76 -5.15 -13.95
C LEU A 9 15.34 -3.78 -14.52
N GLU A 10 15.44 -3.58 -15.83
CA GLU A 10 14.97 -2.34 -16.48
C GLU A 10 13.46 -2.15 -16.31
N THR A 11 12.70 -3.24 -16.39
CA THR A 11 11.25 -3.23 -16.19
C THR A 11 10.89 -2.85 -14.75
N ILE A 12 11.56 -3.43 -13.74
CA ILE A 12 11.39 -3.04 -12.33
C ILE A 12 11.69 -1.56 -12.13
N LYS A 13 12.79 -1.06 -12.69
CA LYS A 13 13.19 0.34 -12.55
C LYS A 13 12.12 1.28 -13.10
N ARG A 14 11.54 0.95 -14.25
CA ARG A 14 10.43 1.71 -14.85
C ARG A 14 9.19 1.68 -13.95
N LEU A 15 8.79 0.49 -13.48
CA LEU A 15 7.60 0.31 -12.64
C LEU A 15 7.73 0.99 -11.27
N THR A 16 8.93 0.99 -10.68
CA THR A 16 9.20 1.65 -9.38
C THR A 16 8.93 3.15 -9.46
N VAL A 17 9.36 3.79 -10.55
CA VAL A 17 9.17 5.24 -10.77
C VAL A 17 7.70 5.59 -11.04
N SER A 18 6.92 4.71 -11.68
CA SER A 18 5.49 4.96 -11.88
C SER A 18 4.70 4.71 -10.59
N CYS A 19 4.97 3.61 -9.89
CA CYS A 19 4.05 3.05 -8.90
C CYS A 19 4.36 3.39 -7.43
N LEU A 20 5.60 3.77 -7.06
CA LEU A 20 5.92 4.16 -5.67
C LEU A 20 5.58 5.63 -5.41
N SER A 21 4.31 6.02 -5.50
CA SER A 21 3.84 7.41 -5.45
C SER A 21 3.34 7.86 -4.07
N THR A 22 2.90 6.92 -3.24
CA THR A 22 2.19 7.20 -1.99
C THR A 22 3.06 7.92 -0.94
N LEU A 23 4.38 7.72 -0.95
CA LEU A 23 5.33 8.37 -0.02
C LEU A 23 6.11 9.54 -0.65
N ARG A 24 5.77 9.99 -1.86
CA ARG A 24 6.52 11.06 -2.54
C ARG A 24 6.24 12.44 -1.92
N PRO A 25 7.24 13.34 -1.91
CA PRO A 25 7.03 14.74 -1.55
C PRO A 25 6.08 15.44 -2.55
N VAL A 26 5.25 16.35 -2.04
CA VAL A 26 4.17 16.98 -2.82
C VAL A 26 4.68 18.26 -3.50
N ASP A 27 4.79 18.24 -4.83
CA ASP A 27 4.96 19.45 -5.65
C ASP A 27 3.59 19.95 -6.11
N ASN A 28 2.99 20.89 -5.38
CA ASN A 28 1.57 21.21 -5.60
C ASN A 28 1.32 22.29 -6.69
N LYS A 29 0.50 21.93 -7.68
CA LYS A 29 -0.28 22.85 -8.54
C LYS A 29 -1.75 22.39 -8.58
N ASN A 30 -2.52 22.59 -7.51
CA ASN A 30 -3.98 22.53 -7.60
C ASN A 30 -4.68 23.33 -6.50
N ARG A 31 -5.96 23.70 -6.72
CA ARG A 31 -6.79 24.53 -5.81
C ARG A 31 -7.23 23.84 -4.51
N MET A 32 -6.69 22.66 -4.20
CA MET A 32 -6.95 21.91 -2.96
C MET A 32 -5.75 22.03 -2.01
N HIS A 33 -6.03 22.19 -0.72
CA HIS A 33 -5.00 22.15 0.32
C HIS A 33 -4.58 20.70 0.55
N THR A 34 -3.28 20.43 0.42
CA THR A 34 -2.72 19.13 0.76
C THR A 34 -2.32 19.13 2.24
N ALA A 35 -2.79 18.12 2.99
CA ALA A 35 -2.26 17.80 4.31
C ALA A 35 -1.28 16.63 4.15
N GLU A 36 -0.02 16.85 4.47
CA GLU A 36 1.02 15.82 4.38
C GLU A 36 1.05 14.98 5.66
N ILE A 37 1.02 13.66 5.51
CA ILE A 37 1.21 12.70 6.60
C ILE A 37 2.57 12.04 6.38
N LYS A 38 3.49 12.24 7.34
CA LYS A 38 4.80 11.61 7.30
C LYS A 38 4.74 10.28 8.03
N VAL A 39 5.12 9.22 7.32
CA VAL A 39 5.28 7.86 7.85
C VAL A 39 6.70 7.40 7.55
N TYR A 40 7.25 6.57 8.43
CA TYR A 40 8.59 6.04 8.37
C TYR A 40 8.76 5.02 7.24
N ASP A 41 7.77 4.15 7.04
CA ASP A 41 7.76 3.14 6.00
C ASP A 41 6.32 2.68 5.64
N TYR A 42 6.22 1.77 4.66
CA TYR A 42 4.95 1.19 4.24
C TYR A 42 4.29 0.31 5.31
N TYR A 43 5.06 -0.21 6.27
CA TYR A 43 4.50 -0.97 7.38
C TYR A 43 3.74 -0.06 8.35
N GLU A 44 4.29 1.11 8.67
CA GLU A 44 3.61 2.13 9.44
C GLU A 44 2.36 2.64 8.71
N LEU A 45 2.46 2.93 7.40
CA LEU A 45 1.31 3.31 6.58
C LEU A 45 0.19 2.26 6.63
N ALA A 46 0.53 0.99 6.42
CA ALA A 46 -0.43 -0.11 6.51
C ALA A 46 -1.00 -0.25 7.93
N SER A 47 -0.22 0.08 8.96
CA SER A 47 -0.69 0.14 10.35
C SER A 47 -1.71 1.25 10.56
N VAL A 48 -1.48 2.44 10.00
CA VAL A 48 -2.43 3.57 10.05
C VAL A 48 -3.74 3.15 9.39
N ILE A 49 -3.70 2.67 8.14
CA ILE A 49 -4.89 2.23 7.38
C ILE A 49 -5.65 1.14 8.16
N ARG A 50 -4.93 0.13 8.69
CA ARG A 50 -5.53 -0.94 9.48
C ARG A 50 -6.23 -0.42 10.74
N ASN A 51 -5.66 0.55 11.44
CA ASN A 51 -6.28 1.12 12.63
C ASN A 51 -7.51 1.98 12.28
N LEU A 52 -7.47 2.73 11.16
CA LEU A 52 -8.66 3.44 10.65
C LEU A 52 -9.79 2.46 10.33
N MET A 53 -9.48 1.33 9.68
CA MET A 53 -10.47 0.28 9.39
C MET A 53 -11.04 -0.36 10.66
N ARG A 54 -10.20 -0.65 11.66
CA ARG A 54 -10.65 -1.16 12.97
C ARG A 54 -11.58 -0.17 13.67
N LEU A 55 -11.25 1.12 13.63
CA LEU A 55 -12.10 2.16 14.20
C LEU A 55 -13.49 2.17 13.54
N CYS A 56 -13.54 2.09 12.20
CA CYS A 56 -14.80 1.99 11.47
C CYS A 56 -15.61 0.74 11.86
N ILE A 57 -14.95 -0.41 12.02
CA ILE A 57 -15.62 -1.65 12.44
C ILE A 57 -16.25 -1.48 13.84
N VAL A 58 -15.50 -0.95 14.81
CA VAL A 58 -16.01 -0.72 16.17
C VAL A 58 -17.14 0.31 16.17
N ALA A 59 -17.02 1.37 15.36
CA ALA A 59 -18.06 2.39 15.23
C ALA A 59 -19.36 1.87 14.61
N LEU A 60 -19.26 0.92 13.67
CA LEU A 60 -20.43 0.29 13.05
C LEU A 60 -21.09 -0.77 13.95
N ASP A 61 -20.31 -1.42 14.81
CA ASP A 61 -20.76 -2.43 15.79
C ASP A 61 -21.41 -1.78 17.02
N HIS A 62 -22.37 -0.87 16.78
CA HIS A 62 -22.93 0.15 17.68
C HIS A 62 -23.53 -0.33 19.03
N ASP A 63 -23.35 -1.59 19.41
CA ASP A 63 -23.57 -2.16 20.76
C ASP A 63 -22.32 -2.09 21.69
N SER A 64 -21.12 -1.74 21.20
CA SER A 64 -19.88 -1.93 21.97
C SER A 64 -19.11 -0.66 22.39
N ALA A 65 -19.49 0.53 21.92
CA ALA A 65 -18.75 1.76 22.23
C ALA A 65 -19.66 2.83 22.88
N GLU A 66 -19.92 2.68 24.18
CA GLU A 66 -20.41 3.78 25.01
C GLU A 66 -19.31 4.85 25.12
N LEU A 67 -19.37 5.87 24.27
CA LEU A 67 -18.53 7.05 24.43
C LEU A 67 -18.90 7.76 25.74
N PRO A 68 -17.91 8.29 26.50
CA PRO A 68 -18.18 9.03 27.73
C PRO A 68 -19.23 10.12 27.53
N ILE A 69 -20.12 10.26 28.51
CA ILE A 69 -21.27 11.18 28.50
C ILE A 69 -20.84 12.65 28.31
N THR A 70 -19.54 12.95 28.50
CA THR A 70 -18.92 14.27 28.38
C THR A 70 -18.55 14.68 26.95
N ILE A 71 -18.69 13.80 25.95
CA ILE A 71 -18.36 14.10 24.55
C ILE A 71 -19.64 14.41 23.77
N GLU A 72 -19.76 15.64 23.26
CA GLU A 72 -20.79 16.00 22.27
C GLU A 72 -20.51 15.27 20.94
N ASN A 73 -21.56 14.82 20.24
CA ASN A 73 -21.49 13.88 19.10
C ASN A 73 -20.92 12.50 19.44
N ARG A 74 -21.78 11.64 20.01
CA ARG A 74 -21.48 10.24 20.38
C ARG A 74 -21.33 9.26 19.20
N SER A 75 -21.26 9.76 17.98
CA SER A 75 -21.16 8.92 16.78
C SER A 75 -19.90 9.29 16.01
N ILE A 76 -19.08 8.29 15.70
CA ILE A 76 -17.95 8.45 14.79
C ILE A 76 -18.53 8.56 13.37
N ASP A 77 -18.12 9.59 12.63
CA ASP A 77 -18.43 9.68 11.20
C ASP A 77 -17.56 8.69 10.43
N VAL A 78 -18.08 7.46 10.30
CA VAL A 78 -17.43 6.36 9.58
C VAL A 78 -17.13 6.73 8.13
N GLY A 79 -17.99 7.54 7.49
CA GLY A 79 -17.80 7.98 6.11
C GLY A 79 -16.56 8.85 5.95
N LEU A 80 -16.35 9.79 6.87
CA LEU A 80 -15.16 10.64 6.88
C LEU A 80 -13.88 9.83 7.11
N ILE A 81 -13.88 8.91 8.08
CA ILE A 81 -12.71 8.07 8.38
C ILE A 81 -12.37 7.14 7.20
N LEU A 82 -13.39 6.53 6.56
CA LEU A 82 -13.18 5.73 5.36
C LEU A 82 -12.63 6.57 4.20
N GLY A 83 -13.09 7.81 4.04
CA GLY A 83 -12.56 8.73 3.04
C GLY A 83 -11.07 9.03 3.22
N ILE A 84 -10.59 9.13 4.47
CA ILE A 84 -9.16 9.27 4.78
C ILE A 84 -8.41 7.96 4.50
N ALA A 85 -8.94 6.83 4.97
CA ALA A 85 -8.32 5.53 4.74
C ALA A 85 -8.14 5.25 3.23
N LEU A 86 -9.15 5.58 2.41
CA LEU A 86 -9.11 5.42 0.96
C LEU A 86 -8.01 6.26 0.31
N GLN A 87 -7.79 7.50 0.77
CA GLN A 87 -6.72 8.36 0.25
C GLN A 87 -5.32 7.83 0.59
N LEU A 88 -5.19 7.06 1.66
CA LEU A 88 -3.92 6.47 2.10
C LEU A 88 -3.62 5.12 1.44
N PHE A 89 -4.58 4.51 0.74
CA PHE A 89 -4.43 3.18 0.16
C PHE A 89 -3.40 3.20 -0.99
N PRO A 90 -2.28 2.46 -0.90
CA PRO A 90 -1.21 2.49 -1.89
C PRO A 90 -1.52 1.54 -3.07
N ILE A 91 -2.56 1.87 -3.85
CA ILE A 91 -3.06 1.00 -4.94
C ILE A 91 -2.01 0.80 -6.02
N ASP A 92 -1.33 1.87 -6.44
CA ASP A 92 -0.29 1.79 -7.47
C ASP A 92 0.87 0.88 -7.02
N GLU A 93 1.26 0.95 -5.74
CA GLU A 93 2.28 0.07 -5.18
C GLU A 93 1.83 -1.40 -5.12
N PHE A 94 0.55 -1.67 -4.86
CA PHE A 94 0.04 -3.04 -4.94
C PHE A 94 0.09 -3.61 -6.35
N GLU A 95 -0.17 -2.78 -7.37
CA GLU A 95 0.03 -3.16 -8.77
C GLU A 95 1.50 -3.52 -9.04
N LEU A 96 2.45 -2.71 -8.56
CA LEU A 96 3.88 -3.03 -8.66
C LEU A 96 4.23 -4.37 -8.01
N LEU A 97 3.73 -4.64 -6.81
CA LEU A 97 3.98 -5.92 -6.14
C LEU A 97 3.42 -7.11 -6.93
N ASN A 98 2.25 -6.93 -7.54
CA ASN A 98 1.66 -7.94 -8.42
C ASN A 98 2.54 -8.17 -9.66
N GLU A 99 2.99 -7.12 -10.34
CA GLU A 99 3.89 -7.23 -11.49
C GLU A 99 5.23 -7.90 -11.13
N ILE A 100 5.80 -7.60 -9.96
CA ILE A 100 7.01 -8.27 -9.47
C ILE A 100 6.74 -9.77 -9.27
N SER A 101 5.59 -10.15 -8.72
CA SER A 101 5.26 -11.57 -8.52
C SER A 101 5.15 -12.36 -9.83
N ILE A 102 4.74 -11.69 -10.91
CA ILE A 102 4.66 -12.27 -12.27
C ILE A 102 6.06 -12.37 -12.88
N LEU A 103 6.91 -11.36 -12.70
CA LEU A 103 8.28 -11.34 -13.22
C LEU A 103 9.22 -12.33 -12.51
N PHE A 104 8.94 -12.62 -11.22
CA PHE A 104 9.72 -13.52 -10.37
C PHE A 104 8.80 -14.54 -9.70
N PRO A 105 8.24 -15.51 -10.45
CA PRO A 105 7.37 -16.52 -9.89
C PRO A 105 8.15 -17.40 -8.91
N ALA A 106 7.57 -17.65 -7.74
CA ALA A 106 8.12 -18.58 -6.78
C ALA A 106 7.95 -20.02 -7.30
N GLY A 107 8.92 -20.49 -8.10
CA GLY A 107 8.94 -21.84 -8.65
C GLY A 107 9.49 -21.92 -10.07
N CYS A 108 10.79 -21.70 -10.23
CA CYS A 108 11.58 -22.29 -11.32
C CYS A 108 12.89 -22.76 -10.69
N GLU A 109 12.86 -23.98 -10.14
CA GLU A 109 14.09 -24.69 -9.83
C GLU A 109 14.86 -24.91 -11.14
N ASN A 110 16.18 -24.78 -11.03
CA ASN A 110 17.12 -24.78 -12.13
C ASN A 110 17.16 -26.16 -12.81
N GLU A 111 16.67 -26.27 -14.05
CA GLU A 111 16.81 -27.51 -14.85
C GLU A 111 18.08 -27.54 -15.73
N ASP A 112 19.01 -26.60 -15.60
CA ASP A 112 20.21 -26.52 -16.46
C ASP A 112 21.53 -26.98 -15.82
N GLU A 113 21.50 -27.95 -14.89
CA GLU A 113 22.73 -28.54 -14.32
C GLU A 113 22.87 -30.06 -14.51
N ASN A 114 22.41 -30.61 -15.64
CA ASN A 114 22.66 -32.03 -15.94
C ASN A 114 22.99 -32.36 -17.41
N ILE A 115 23.80 -31.51 -18.06
CA ILE A 115 24.50 -31.90 -19.30
C ILE A 115 25.98 -31.55 -19.14
N SER A 116 26.71 -32.29 -18.30
CA SER A 116 28.19 -32.37 -18.34
C SER A 116 28.77 -33.48 -17.45
N LYS A 117 28.08 -34.60 -17.21
CA LYS A 117 28.71 -35.85 -16.77
C LYS A 117 27.87 -37.05 -17.22
N GLN A 118 28.11 -37.56 -18.44
CA GLN A 118 28.67 -38.90 -18.70
C GLN A 118 28.71 -39.20 -20.20
#